data_AF-A0A7V9S1K8-F1
#
_entry.id   AF-A0A7V9S1K8-F1
#
_cell.length_a   1.000
_cell.length_b   1.000
_cell.length_c   1.000
_cell.angle_alpha   90.00
_cell.angle_beta   90.00
_cell.angle_gamma   90.00
#
_symmetry.space_group_name_H-M   'P 1'
#
loop_
_entity.id
_entity.type
_entity.pdbx_description
1 polymer ?
#
loop_
_entity_poly.entity_id
_entity_poly.type
_entity_poly.pdbx_seq_one_letter_code
_entity_poly.pdbx_strand_id
1 'polypeptide(L)'
;MASSLLVRVVFGLLVVATLAAFFVTQRLKSADPIVSRVFYQPWISPNGDGRKDVLRMRFRLPRSDRVTVSIVDEGGDEVRRLADDRVLGARTHYFHWNGRTDDGRRAKEGEYRLRVGLRSQGRSLLAPRTVTVDTTPPKPRMVRVTPATMLPGDPGRRGRARVRYEGPSNPAPRFTVYRVAAEGRVREVDSFEGPRFRRTAEWDGLVGRPPRPASDGAYAFAVTVLDEAGNRGSSPAELPPTRGDTAPRTGVTVRYLGLRGPLVPLAPREIARFRLGPKPRRLRFRLNRLGSSRPLARGRGDGPRL
;
A
#
# COMPACT_ATOMS: atom_id res chain seq x y z
N MET A 1 -30.28 19.37 -74.70
CA MET A 1 -30.29 17.98 -74.19
C MET A 1 -28.90 17.41 -73.85
N ALA A 2 -27.78 17.98 -74.31
CA ALA A 2 -26.42 17.48 -74.02
C ALA A 2 -25.93 17.67 -72.57
N SER A 3 -26.50 18.60 -71.80
CA SER A 3 -26.07 18.92 -70.43
C SER A 3 -26.46 17.85 -69.39
N SER A 4 -27.58 17.17 -69.59
CA SER A 4 -28.07 16.11 -68.67
C SER A 4 -27.16 14.88 -68.66
N LEU A 5 -26.64 14.49 -69.83
CA LEU A 5 -25.75 13.33 -69.96
C LEU A 5 -24.39 13.61 -69.31
N LEU A 6 -23.82 14.80 -69.55
CA LEU A 6 -22.55 15.21 -68.97
C LEU A 6 -22.62 15.25 -67.44
N VAL A 7 -23.69 15.82 -66.87
CA VAL A 7 -23.90 15.88 -65.42
C VAL A 7 -24.02 14.48 -64.82
N ARG A 8 -24.74 13.56 -65.47
CA ARG A 8 -24.85 12.16 -65.01
C ARG A 8 -23.53 11.40 -65.06
N VAL A 9 -22.73 11.62 -66.11
CA VAL A 9 -21.40 11.00 -66.26
C VAL A 9 -20.44 11.53 -65.20
N VAL A 10 -20.40 12.85 -65.01
CA VAL A 10 -19.54 13.48 -63.99
C VAL A 10 -19.95 13.03 -62.59
N PHE A 11 -21.25 12.99 -62.29
CA PHE A 11 -21.76 12.50 -61.01
C PHE A 11 -21.41 11.02 -60.78
N GLY A 12 -21.58 10.16 -61.79
CA GLY A 12 -21.20 8.75 -61.72
C GLY A 12 -19.72 8.55 -61.43
N LEU A 13 -18.84 9.31 -62.11
CA LEU A 13 -17.40 9.30 -61.86
C LEU A 13 -17.06 9.75 -60.43
N LEU A 14 -17.72 10.79 -59.92
CA LEU A 14 -17.53 11.29 -58.55
C LEU A 14 -17.94 10.26 -57.50
N VAL A 15 -19.05 9.54 -57.71
CA VAL A 15 -19.50 8.46 -56.83
C VAL A 15 -18.51 7.30 -56.84
N VAL A 16 -18.01 6.88 -58.00
CA VAL A 16 -17.00 5.81 -58.08
C VAL A 16 -15.69 6.24 -57.41
N ALA A 17 -15.24 7.47 -57.62
CA ALA A 17 -14.02 7.99 -57.00
C ALA A 17 -14.16 8.08 -55.46
N THR A 18 -15.30 8.53 -54.94
CA THR A 18 -15.56 8.59 -53.50
C THR A 18 -15.68 7.20 -52.89
N LEU A 19 -16.32 6.25 -53.57
CA LEU A 19 -16.34 4.85 -53.13
C LEU A 19 -14.93 4.24 -53.12
N ALA A 20 -14.12 4.47 -54.16
CA ALA A 20 -12.75 4.00 -54.20
C ALA A 20 -11.90 4.61 -53.07
N ALA A 21 -12.00 5.92 -52.85
CA ALA A 21 -11.33 6.60 -51.73
C ALA A 21 -11.82 6.08 -50.37
N PHE A 22 -13.11 5.83 -50.21
CA PHE A 22 -13.68 5.21 -49.02
C PHE A 22 -13.15 3.79 -48.81
N PHE A 23 -13.07 2.95 -49.84
CA PHE A 23 -12.50 1.61 -49.74
C PHE A 23 -11.00 1.63 -49.42
N VAL A 24 -10.23 2.56 -50.01
CA VAL A 24 -8.81 2.75 -49.69
C VAL A 24 -8.65 3.18 -48.23
N THR A 25 -9.42 4.17 -47.77
CA THR A 25 -9.37 4.64 -46.37
C THR A 25 -9.89 3.60 -45.38
N GLN A 26 -10.93 2.85 -45.72
CA GLN A 26 -11.43 1.73 -44.92
C GLN A 26 -10.41 0.60 -44.86
N ARG A 27 -9.71 0.27 -45.96
CA ARG A 27 -8.63 -0.72 -45.95
C ARG A 27 -7.44 -0.27 -45.11
N LEU A 28 -7.13 1.03 -45.11
CA LEU A 28 -6.11 1.62 -44.23
C LEU A 28 -6.54 1.57 -42.75
N LYS A 29 -7.83 1.79 -42.45
CA LYS A 29 -8.40 1.71 -41.09
C LYS A 29 -8.63 0.27 -40.60
N SER A 30 -8.91 -0.66 -41.52
CA SER A 30 -9.28 -2.06 -41.26
C SER A 30 -8.13 -3.04 -41.45
N ALA A 31 -6.92 -2.56 -41.74
CA ALA A 31 -5.73 -3.38 -41.62
C ALA A 31 -5.65 -3.84 -40.16
N ASP A 32 -5.85 -5.16 -39.95
CA ASP A 32 -5.99 -5.88 -38.68
C ASP A 32 -5.27 -5.21 -37.51
N PRO A 33 -5.78 -5.27 -36.27
CA PRO A 33 -4.99 -4.85 -35.10
C PRO A 33 -3.70 -5.71 -35.01
N ILE A 34 -2.63 -5.24 -35.66
CA ILE A 34 -1.38 -5.97 -35.93
C ILE A 34 -0.64 -6.29 -34.64
N VAL A 35 -0.89 -5.51 -33.59
CA VAL A 35 -0.46 -5.83 -32.24
C VAL A 35 -1.70 -6.09 -31.41
N SER A 36 -2.16 -7.34 -31.43
CA SER A 36 -3.21 -7.81 -30.53
C SER A 36 -2.59 -8.22 -29.19
N ARG A 37 -3.30 -7.92 -28.09
CA ARG A 37 -2.96 -8.37 -26.73
C ARG A 37 -1.62 -7.86 -26.20
N VAL A 38 -1.39 -6.55 -26.27
CA VAL A 38 -0.31 -5.94 -25.47
C VAL A 38 -0.65 -6.13 -24.01
N PHE A 39 0.18 -6.90 -23.31
CA PHE A 39 0.04 -7.13 -21.88
C PHE A 39 1.29 -6.64 -21.17
N TYR A 40 1.09 -5.70 -20.26
CA TYR A 40 2.07 -5.28 -19.28
C TYR A 40 1.36 -4.78 -18.03
N GLN A 41 2.09 -4.76 -16.93
CA GLN A 41 1.62 -4.18 -15.67
C GLN A 41 1.56 -2.64 -15.77
N PRO A 42 0.54 -2.01 -15.17
CA PRO A 42 0.36 -0.56 -15.24
C PRO A 42 1.38 0.28 -14.45
N TRP A 43 2.14 -0.32 -13.51
CA TRP A 43 3.12 0.39 -12.70
C TRP A 43 4.44 -0.36 -12.59
N ILE A 44 5.55 0.39 -12.55
CA ILE A 44 6.86 -0.09 -12.12
C ILE A 44 7.50 0.89 -11.14
N SER A 45 8.32 0.37 -10.24
CA SER A 45 9.13 1.12 -9.29
C SER A 45 10.58 0.62 -9.41
N PRO A 46 11.39 1.13 -10.36
CA PRO A 46 12.75 0.62 -10.63
C PRO A 46 13.77 1.02 -9.56
N ASN A 47 13.46 0.74 -8.28
CA ASN A 47 14.20 1.16 -7.09
C ASN A 47 15.24 0.13 -6.62
N GLY A 48 15.17 -1.12 -7.11
CA GLY A 48 16.09 -2.21 -6.80
C GLY A 48 15.70 -3.07 -5.60
N ASP A 49 14.48 -2.94 -5.07
CA ASP A 49 14.00 -3.69 -3.90
C ASP A 49 13.41 -5.08 -4.23
N GLY A 50 13.39 -5.46 -5.51
CA GLY A 50 12.85 -6.70 -6.05
C GLY A 50 11.35 -6.66 -6.32
N ARG A 51 10.63 -5.57 -6.03
CA ARG A 51 9.19 -5.43 -6.28
C ARG A 51 8.97 -4.51 -7.46
N LYS A 52 8.32 -5.04 -8.51
CA LYS A 52 7.91 -4.25 -9.68
C LYS A 52 9.03 -3.41 -10.32
N ASP A 53 10.29 -3.82 -10.14
CA ASP A 53 11.46 -3.15 -10.75
C ASP A 53 11.50 -3.23 -12.28
N VAL A 54 10.87 -4.26 -12.85
CA VAL A 54 10.98 -4.59 -14.27
C VAL A 54 9.60 -4.69 -14.90
N LEU A 55 9.37 -3.85 -15.91
CA LEU A 55 8.22 -3.94 -16.81
C LEU A 55 8.38 -5.14 -17.73
N ARG A 56 7.45 -6.08 -17.66
CA ARG A 56 7.38 -7.23 -18.58
C ARG A 56 6.29 -6.96 -19.61
N MET A 57 6.68 -6.92 -20.87
CA MET A 57 5.81 -6.67 -22.01
C MET A 57 5.77 -7.88 -22.91
N ARG A 58 4.59 -8.13 -23.49
CA ARG A 58 4.46 -9.03 -24.63
C ARG A 58 3.50 -8.48 -25.66
N PHE A 59 3.77 -8.80 -26.91
CA PHE A 59 2.85 -8.56 -28.02
C PHE A 59 2.96 -9.71 -29.03
N ARG A 60 1.89 -9.92 -29.81
CA ARG A 60 1.86 -10.91 -30.87
C ARG A 60 1.98 -10.22 -32.22
N LEU A 61 2.86 -10.74 -33.08
CA LEU A 61 2.92 -10.39 -34.50
C LEU A 61 2.15 -11.42 -35.33
N PRO A 62 1.20 -11.00 -36.19
CA PRO A 62 0.46 -11.91 -37.07
C PRO A 62 1.28 -12.39 -38.27
N ARG A 63 2.31 -11.62 -38.68
CA ARG A 63 3.24 -11.93 -39.77
C ARG A 63 4.66 -11.54 -39.35
N SER A 64 5.66 -12.12 -40.00
CA SER A 64 7.05 -11.75 -39.77
C SER A 64 7.31 -10.30 -40.21
N ASP A 65 8.09 -9.55 -39.45
CA ASP A 65 8.45 -8.17 -39.77
C ASP A 65 9.83 -7.81 -39.18
N ARG A 66 10.36 -6.66 -39.60
CA ARG A 66 11.56 -6.03 -39.06
C ARG A 66 11.12 -4.93 -38.11
N VAL A 67 11.37 -5.12 -36.82
CA VAL A 67 10.70 -4.41 -35.74
C VAL A 67 11.68 -3.61 -34.89
N THR A 68 11.34 -2.34 -34.67
CA THR A 68 11.95 -1.50 -33.65
C THR A 68 10.99 -1.37 -32.47
N VAL A 69 11.46 -1.69 -31.27
CA VAL A 69 10.67 -1.63 -30.04
C VAL A 69 11.27 -0.58 -29.14
N SER A 70 10.49 0.44 -28.80
CA SER A 70 10.94 1.55 -27.95
C SER A 70 9.95 1.85 -26.83
N ILE A 71 10.46 2.37 -25.72
CA ILE A 71 9.69 3.01 -24.67
C ILE A 71 9.73 4.51 -24.94
N VAL A 72 8.57 5.13 -24.99
CA VAL A 72 8.42 6.57 -25.18
C VAL A 72 7.72 7.20 -23.98
N ASP A 73 8.02 8.46 -23.70
CA ASP A 73 7.33 9.22 -22.67
C ASP A 73 5.98 9.79 -23.18
N GLU A 74 5.36 10.66 -22.38
CA GLU A 74 4.11 11.34 -22.73
C GLU A 74 4.25 12.27 -23.95
N GLY A 75 5.42 12.89 -24.14
CA GLY A 75 5.74 13.74 -25.30
C GLY A 75 6.00 12.96 -26.58
N GLY A 76 6.21 11.64 -26.47
CA GLY A 76 6.54 10.75 -27.59
C GLY A 76 8.04 10.61 -27.84
N ASP A 77 8.87 11.18 -26.96
CA ASP A 77 10.32 11.10 -27.04
C ASP A 77 10.79 9.70 -26.65
N GLU A 78 11.80 9.19 -27.37
CA GLU A 78 12.35 7.86 -27.10
C GLU A 78 13.19 7.89 -25.83
N VAL A 79 12.76 7.12 -24.83
CA VAL A 79 13.45 7.00 -23.54
C VAL A 79 14.38 5.79 -23.53
N ARG A 80 13.95 4.70 -24.17
CA ARG A 80 14.73 3.46 -24.26
C ARG A 80 14.42 2.71 -25.54
N ARG A 81 15.45 2.29 -26.28
CA ARG A 81 15.32 1.29 -27.34
C ARG A 81 15.54 -0.12 -26.79
N LEU A 82 14.56 -1.00 -26.98
CA LEU A 82 14.56 -2.40 -26.53
C LEU A 82 14.92 -3.38 -27.65
N ALA A 83 14.59 -3.01 -28.89
CA ALA A 83 15.01 -3.70 -30.10
C ALA A 83 15.17 -2.67 -31.20
N ASP A 84 16.20 -2.84 -32.03
CA ASP A 84 16.38 -2.02 -33.23
C ASP A 84 16.40 -2.91 -34.46
N ASP A 85 15.53 -2.60 -35.41
CA ASP A 85 15.50 -3.22 -36.73
C ASP A 85 15.56 -4.76 -36.74
N ARG A 86 14.96 -5.39 -35.72
CA ARG A 86 15.11 -6.82 -35.45
C ARG A 86 14.08 -7.63 -36.20
N VAL A 87 14.51 -8.67 -36.92
CA VAL A 87 13.59 -9.60 -37.59
C VAL A 87 12.86 -10.45 -36.54
N LEU A 88 11.54 -10.31 -36.47
CA LEU A 88 10.66 -11.02 -35.55
C LEU A 88 9.60 -11.81 -36.34
N GLY A 89 9.53 -13.13 -36.13
CA GLY A 89 8.55 -14.00 -36.77
C GLY A 89 7.11 -13.83 -36.26
N ALA A 90 6.16 -14.48 -36.95
CA ALA A 90 4.71 -14.45 -36.66
C ALA A 90 4.32 -15.20 -35.36
N ARG A 91 4.70 -14.66 -34.21
CA ARG A 91 4.47 -15.26 -32.88
C ARG A 91 4.39 -14.20 -31.79
N THR A 92 4.21 -14.64 -30.54
CA THR A 92 4.32 -13.79 -29.36
C THR A 92 5.79 -13.53 -29.04
N HIS A 93 6.14 -12.26 -28.81
CA HIS A 93 7.47 -11.83 -28.40
C HIS A 93 7.41 -11.18 -27.02
N TYR A 94 8.50 -11.31 -26.27
CA TYR A 94 8.62 -10.83 -24.90
C TYR A 94 9.75 -9.82 -24.81
N PHE A 95 9.47 -8.71 -24.14
CA PHE A 95 10.44 -7.65 -23.87
C PHE A 95 10.38 -7.28 -22.40
N HIS A 96 11.51 -6.79 -21.89
CA HIS A 96 11.62 -6.31 -20.53
C HIS A 96 12.24 -4.92 -20.53
N TRP A 97 11.78 -4.09 -19.61
CA TRP A 97 12.36 -2.78 -19.36
C TRP A 97 12.54 -2.59 -17.86
N ASN A 98 13.77 -2.34 -17.44
CA ASN A 98 14.16 -2.16 -16.04
C ASN A 98 14.04 -0.70 -15.57
N GLY A 99 13.25 0.13 -16.28
CA GLY A 99 13.08 1.53 -15.96
C GLY A 99 14.34 2.39 -16.21
N ARG A 100 15.28 1.94 -17.04
CA ARG A 100 16.46 2.73 -17.44
C ARG A 100 16.34 3.30 -18.84
N THR A 101 16.92 4.46 -19.04
CA THR A 101 17.06 5.15 -20.33
C THR A 101 18.21 4.53 -21.16
N ASP A 102 18.38 4.95 -22.41
CA ASP A 102 19.49 4.47 -23.26
C ASP A 102 20.88 4.88 -22.72
N ASP A 103 20.98 6.04 -22.07
CA ASP A 103 22.20 6.50 -21.36
C ASP A 103 22.44 5.79 -20.01
N GLY A 104 21.59 4.81 -19.65
CA GLY A 104 21.72 4.00 -18.44
C GLY A 104 21.20 4.65 -17.15
N ARG A 105 20.73 5.91 -17.21
CA ARG A 105 20.09 6.58 -16.06
C ARG A 105 18.73 5.94 -15.75
N ARG A 106 18.19 6.23 -14.56
CA ARG A 106 16.81 5.84 -14.23
C ARG A 106 15.87 6.78 -14.99
N ALA A 107 14.84 6.23 -15.62
CA ALA A 107 13.76 6.98 -16.22
C ALA A 107 13.05 7.83 -15.15
N LYS A 108 12.64 9.04 -15.52
CA LYS A 108 11.94 9.94 -14.59
C LYS A 108 10.58 9.36 -14.20
N GLU A 109 10.05 9.77 -13.07
CA GLU A 109 8.67 9.45 -12.73
C GLU A 109 7.71 10.07 -13.75
N GLY A 110 6.67 9.33 -14.13
CA GLY A 110 5.74 9.74 -15.17
C GLY A 110 5.15 8.58 -15.95
N GLU A 111 4.36 8.92 -16.98
CA GLU A 111 3.73 7.95 -17.86
C GLU A 111 4.58 7.65 -19.10
N TYR A 112 4.60 6.38 -19.48
CA TYR A 112 5.31 5.87 -20.64
C TYR A 112 4.41 4.96 -21.47
N ARG A 113 4.78 4.79 -22.73
CA ARG A 113 4.10 3.90 -23.68
C ARG A 113 5.10 3.05 -24.44
N LEU A 114 4.68 1.85 -24.80
CA LEU A 114 5.40 1.00 -25.73
C LEU A 114 5.12 1.45 -27.16
N ARG A 115 6.16 1.76 -27.93
CA ARG A 115 6.12 2.02 -29.36
C ARG A 115 6.72 0.84 -30.12
N VAL A 116 6.02 0.37 -31.14
CA VAL A 116 6.44 -0.74 -32.01
C VAL A 116 6.42 -0.25 -33.46
N GLY A 117 7.60 0.01 -34.01
CA GLY A 117 7.79 0.32 -35.42
C GLY A 117 7.88 -0.96 -36.25
N LEU A 118 7.11 -1.04 -37.33
CA LEU A 118 7.04 -2.17 -38.26
C LEU A 118 7.56 -1.70 -39.63
N ARG A 119 8.83 -1.98 -39.93
CA ARG A 119 9.49 -1.41 -41.11
C ARG A 119 8.85 -1.91 -42.41
N SER A 120 8.60 -3.21 -42.55
CA SER A 120 8.07 -3.78 -43.80
C SER A 120 6.65 -3.31 -44.11
N GLN A 121 5.93 -2.83 -43.09
CA GLN A 121 4.58 -2.28 -43.23
C GLN A 121 4.55 -0.75 -43.28
N GLY A 122 5.70 -0.07 -43.11
CA GLY A 122 5.79 1.38 -43.12
C GLY A 122 4.94 2.08 -42.05
N ARG A 123 4.73 1.46 -40.89
CA ARG A 123 3.87 2.02 -39.82
C ARG A 123 4.45 1.83 -38.43
N SER A 124 4.03 2.68 -37.49
CA SER A 124 4.34 2.58 -36.07
C SER A 124 3.06 2.42 -35.25
N LEU A 125 3.16 1.67 -34.16
CA LEU A 125 2.05 1.39 -33.25
C LEU A 125 2.42 1.87 -31.86
N LEU A 126 1.57 2.70 -31.27
CA LEU A 126 1.64 3.06 -29.87
C LEU A 126 0.69 2.16 -29.09
N ALA A 127 1.18 1.53 -28.02
CA ALA A 127 0.31 0.72 -27.17
C ALA A 127 -0.78 1.62 -26.54
N PRO A 128 -2.03 1.16 -26.48
CA PRO A 128 -3.15 1.98 -26.01
C PRO A 128 -3.16 2.20 -24.50
N ARG A 129 -2.46 1.35 -23.73
CA ARG A 129 -2.31 1.53 -22.29
C ARG A 129 -1.05 2.36 -22.00
N THR A 130 -0.95 2.87 -20.78
CA THR A 130 0.25 3.50 -20.25
C THR A 130 0.86 2.62 -19.17
N VAL A 131 2.15 2.79 -18.95
CA VAL A 131 2.86 2.30 -17.77
C VAL A 131 3.39 3.51 -17.00
N THR A 132 3.11 3.57 -15.71
CA THR A 132 3.61 4.62 -14.83
C THR A 132 4.89 4.15 -14.16
N VAL A 133 5.94 4.97 -14.23
CA VAL A 133 7.14 4.83 -13.40
C VAL A 133 6.91 5.68 -12.14
N ASP A 134 6.92 5.04 -10.98
CA ASP A 134 6.75 5.70 -9.69
C ASP A 134 7.69 5.04 -8.68
N THR A 135 8.61 5.83 -8.13
CA THR A 135 9.58 5.39 -7.12
C THR A 135 9.38 6.07 -5.78
N THR A 136 8.29 6.83 -5.61
CA THR A 136 8.04 7.65 -4.44
C THR A 136 7.27 6.85 -3.39
N PRO A 137 7.86 6.58 -2.21
CA PRO A 137 7.15 5.87 -1.16
C PRO A 137 5.94 6.64 -0.64
N PRO A 138 4.81 5.96 -0.35
CA PRO A 138 3.68 6.59 0.31
C PRO A 138 4.08 7.06 1.72
N LYS A 139 3.43 8.11 2.22
CA LYS A 139 3.67 8.64 3.57
C LYS A 139 2.43 8.39 4.45
N PRO A 140 2.18 7.15 4.93
CA PRO A 140 1.05 6.90 5.80
C PRO A 140 1.20 7.66 7.13
N ARG A 141 0.09 7.88 7.82
CA ARG A 141 0.04 8.55 9.12
C ARG A 141 -0.82 7.77 10.09
N MET A 142 -0.26 7.29 11.19
CA MET A 142 -1.10 6.80 12.30
C MET A 142 -1.85 7.95 12.94
N VAL A 143 -3.16 7.80 13.06
CA VAL A 143 -4.06 8.84 13.59
C VAL A 143 -4.32 8.64 15.08
N ARG A 144 -4.69 7.43 15.48
CA ARG A 144 -4.99 7.09 16.88
C ARG A 144 -5.12 5.59 17.10
N VAL A 145 -4.88 5.17 18.34
CA VAL A 145 -5.23 3.85 18.86
C VAL A 145 -6.25 4.02 19.99
N THR A 146 -7.30 3.21 19.97
CA THR A 146 -8.37 3.26 20.97
C THR A 146 -8.81 1.88 21.42
N PRO A 147 -9.04 1.66 22.73
CA PRO A 147 -8.83 2.61 23.84
C PRO A 147 -7.35 2.81 24.18
N ALA A 148 -7.01 3.84 24.97
CA ALA A 148 -5.63 4.06 25.44
C ALA A 148 -5.14 3.02 26.47
N THR A 149 -6.08 2.31 27.11
CA THR A 149 -5.78 1.19 28.01
C THR A 149 -6.66 0.02 27.66
N MET A 150 -6.04 -1.14 27.46
CA MET A 150 -6.72 -2.38 27.09
C MET A 150 -6.48 -3.49 28.12
N LEU A 151 -7.36 -4.48 28.08
CA LEU A 151 -7.28 -5.72 28.83
C LEU A 151 -7.55 -6.88 27.86
N PRO A 152 -6.51 -7.62 27.43
CA PRO A 152 -6.70 -8.79 26.56
C PRO A 152 -7.72 -9.78 27.15
N GLY A 153 -8.64 -10.27 26.31
CA GLY A 153 -9.72 -11.17 26.72
C GLY A 153 -10.88 -10.52 27.50
N ASP A 154 -10.96 -9.19 27.57
CA ASP A 154 -12.19 -8.51 27.99
C ASP A 154 -13.26 -8.59 26.88
N PRO A 155 -14.49 -9.06 27.14
CA PRO A 155 -15.55 -9.08 26.13
C PRO A 155 -16.02 -7.68 25.71
N GLY A 156 -15.73 -6.65 26.51
CA GLY A 156 -16.10 -5.27 26.23
C GLY A 156 -15.11 -4.51 25.33
N ARG A 157 -15.30 -3.19 25.24
CA ARG A 157 -14.48 -2.28 24.41
C ARG A 157 -12.99 -2.23 24.75
N ARG A 158 -12.57 -2.81 25.89
CA ARG A 158 -11.16 -2.88 26.30
C ARG A 158 -10.47 -4.16 25.84
N GLY A 159 -11.19 -5.11 25.27
CA GLY A 159 -10.63 -6.37 24.77
C GLY A 159 -9.75 -6.22 23.54
N ARG A 160 -9.97 -5.16 22.76
CA ARG A 160 -9.29 -4.93 21.49
C ARG A 160 -8.88 -3.47 21.36
N ALA A 161 -7.71 -3.24 20.79
CA ALA A 161 -7.24 -1.93 20.40
C ALA A 161 -7.49 -1.72 18.90
N ARG A 162 -8.31 -0.71 18.56
CA ARG A 162 -8.52 -0.26 17.19
C ARG A 162 -7.46 0.76 16.80
N VAL A 163 -6.64 0.42 15.83
CA VAL A 163 -5.64 1.30 15.21
C VAL A 163 -6.28 1.98 14.01
N ARG A 164 -6.26 3.31 13.93
CA ARG A 164 -6.68 4.11 12.77
C ARG A 164 -5.47 4.80 12.15
N TYR A 165 -5.38 4.78 10.84
CA TYR A 165 -4.33 5.44 10.07
C TYR A 165 -4.90 6.14 8.84
N GLU A 166 -4.06 6.90 8.15
CA GLU A 166 -4.28 7.47 6.83
C GLU A 166 -3.20 6.96 5.89
N GLY A 167 -3.56 6.75 4.62
CA GLY A 167 -2.68 6.20 3.59
C GLY A 167 -3.40 5.17 2.72
N PRO A 168 -2.67 4.56 1.76
CA PRO A 168 -3.14 3.43 0.98
C PRO A 168 -3.55 2.27 1.88
N SER A 169 -4.67 1.64 1.53
CA SER A 169 -5.20 0.43 2.19
C SER A 169 -5.36 -0.73 1.21
N ASN A 170 -4.73 -0.62 0.05
CA ASN A 170 -4.72 -1.63 -0.99
C ASN A 170 -3.38 -1.58 -1.74
N PRO A 171 -2.49 -2.58 -1.61
CA PRO A 171 -2.63 -3.85 -0.89
C PRO A 171 -2.88 -3.74 0.63
N ALA A 172 -3.14 -4.87 1.29
CA ALA A 172 -3.41 -4.90 2.73
C ALA A 172 -2.26 -4.25 3.53
N PRO A 173 -2.55 -3.31 4.45
CA PRO A 173 -1.53 -2.72 5.31
C PRO A 173 -0.99 -3.76 6.31
N ARG A 174 0.29 -3.69 6.64
CA ARG A 174 0.90 -4.50 7.71
C ARG A 174 1.02 -3.66 8.98
N PHE A 175 0.50 -4.19 10.09
CA PHE A 175 0.67 -3.60 11.41
C PHE A 175 1.73 -4.37 12.19
N THR A 176 2.64 -3.65 12.82
CA THR A 176 3.68 -4.23 13.69
C THR A 176 3.48 -3.70 15.10
N VAL A 177 3.55 -4.58 16.09
CA VAL A 177 3.34 -4.27 17.50
C VAL A 177 4.67 -4.34 18.23
N TYR A 178 5.00 -3.26 18.94
CA TYR A 178 6.23 -3.13 19.69
C TYR A 178 5.93 -3.00 21.18
N ARG A 179 6.60 -3.78 22.03
CA ARG A 179 6.60 -3.56 23.48
C ARG A 179 7.62 -2.50 23.83
N VAL A 180 7.22 -1.51 24.63
CA VAL A 180 8.07 -0.43 25.12
C VAL A 180 8.57 -0.79 26.52
N ALA A 181 9.88 -0.91 26.69
CA ALA A 181 10.54 -1.11 27.98
C ALA A 181 10.59 0.21 28.80
N ALA A 182 10.86 0.11 30.11
CA ALA A 182 10.96 1.26 31.00
C ALA A 182 12.03 2.28 30.53
N GLU A 183 13.15 1.78 30.01
CA GLU A 183 14.27 2.55 29.44
C GLU A 183 13.95 3.20 28.07
N GLY A 184 12.74 3.00 27.53
CA GLY A 184 12.35 3.49 26.20
C GLY A 184 12.77 2.59 25.03
N ARG A 185 13.54 1.52 25.28
CA ARG A 185 13.83 0.49 24.28
C ARG A 185 12.55 -0.18 23.78
N VAL A 186 12.44 -0.39 22.47
CA VAL A 186 11.30 -1.04 21.83
C VAL A 186 11.70 -2.40 21.26
N ARG A 187 10.81 -3.39 21.39
CA ARG A 187 10.99 -4.73 20.83
C ARG A 187 9.75 -5.15 20.08
N GLU A 188 9.89 -5.60 18.84
CA GLU A 188 8.78 -6.22 18.10
C GLU A 188 8.30 -7.46 18.87
N VAL A 189 6.99 -7.58 19.03
CA VAL A 189 6.35 -8.69 19.75
C VAL A 189 5.27 -9.37 18.93
N ASP A 190 4.75 -8.71 17.90
CA ASP A 190 3.76 -9.28 17.00
C ASP A 190 3.67 -8.48 15.68
N SER A 191 3.13 -9.09 14.63
CA SER A 191 2.71 -8.40 13.43
C SER A 191 1.53 -9.10 12.75
N PHE A 192 0.63 -8.30 12.16
CA PHE A 192 -0.58 -8.79 11.52
C PHE A 192 -0.95 -7.94 10.30
N GLU A 193 -1.75 -8.51 9.39
CA GLU A 193 -2.29 -7.79 8.24
C GLU A 193 -3.64 -7.17 8.58
N GLY A 194 -3.81 -5.90 8.21
CA GLY A 194 -5.08 -5.22 8.30
C GLY A 194 -5.99 -5.50 7.10
N PRO A 195 -7.28 -5.20 7.22
CA PRO A 195 -8.22 -5.38 6.12
C PRO A 195 -7.92 -4.43 4.95
N ARG A 196 -8.05 -4.96 3.72
CA ARG A 196 -8.02 -4.13 2.49
C ARG A 196 -9.19 -3.15 2.47
N PHE A 197 -8.98 -2.02 1.81
CA PHE A 197 -9.99 -0.94 1.64
C PHE A 197 -10.50 -0.35 2.96
N ARG A 198 -9.81 -0.61 4.07
CA ARG A 198 -10.13 -0.09 5.40
C ARG A 198 -8.90 0.57 6.00
N ARG A 199 -9.12 1.75 6.57
CA ARG A 199 -8.10 2.56 7.25
C ARG A 199 -8.05 2.31 8.76
N THR A 200 -8.49 1.12 9.16
CA THR A 200 -8.50 0.68 10.56
C THR A 200 -8.17 -0.80 10.66
N ALA A 201 -7.47 -1.19 11.72
CA ALA A 201 -7.29 -2.59 12.09
C ALA A 201 -7.49 -2.78 13.60
N GLU A 202 -7.68 -4.03 14.02
CA GLU A 202 -7.90 -4.37 15.43
C GLU A 202 -6.81 -5.31 15.91
N TRP A 203 -6.26 -5.00 17.08
CA TRP A 203 -5.34 -5.86 17.82
C TRP A 203 -6.06 -6.38 19.06
N ASP A 204 -6.10 -7.70 19.24
CA ASP A 204 -6.76 -8.37 20.36
C ASP A 204 -5.91 -8.47 21.63
N GLY A 205 -4.67 -7.98 21.56
CA GLY A 205 -3.74 -8.02 22.69
C GLY A 205 -3.01 -9.34 22.81
N LEU A 206 -3.04 -10.21 21.80
CA LEU A 206 -2.20 -11.39 21.73
C LEU A 206 -0.84 -11.04 21.07
N VAL A 207 0.20 -11.78 21.45
CA VAL A 207 1.56 -11.64 20.92
C VAL A 207 2.22 -13.00 20.73
N GLY A 208 3.18 -13.06 19.81
CA GLY A 208 4.01 -14.24 19.56
C GLY A 208 3.30 -15.39 18.87
N ARG A 209 4.08 -16.45 18.59
CA ARG A 209 3.61 -17.73 18.02
C ARG A 209 4.17 -18.86 18.89
N PRO A 210 3.34 -19.64 19.61
CA PRO A 210 1.87 -19.57 19.66
C PRO A 210 1.35 -18.28 20.32
N PRO A 211 0.10 -17.86 20.02
CA PRO A 211 -0.47 -16.63 20.57
C PRO A 211 -0.64 -16.70 22.09
N ARG A 212 -0.18 -15.66 22.79
CA ARG A 212 -0.37 -15.49 24.23
C ARG A 212 -0.78 -14.06 24.57
N PRO A 213 -1.52 -13.81 25.65
CA PRO A 213 -1.86 -12.45 26.06
C PRO A 213 -0.61 -11.60 26.33
N ALA A 214 -0.61 -10.38 25.82
CA ALA A 214 0.42 -9.38 26.07
C ALA A 214 0.53 -9.08 27.57
N SER A 215 1.74 -9.02 28.12
CA SER A 215 1.99 -8.64 29.51
C SER A 215 1.62 -7.18 29.82
N ASP A 216 1.51 -6.81 31.09
CA ASP A 216 1.43 -5.40 31.49
C ASP A 216 2.58 -4.57 30.90
N GLY A 217 2.24 -3.39 30.37
CA GLY A 217 3.20 -2.48 29.77
C GLY A 217 2.62 -1.57 28.69
N ALA A 218 3.47 -0.68 28.18
CA ALA A 218 3.16 0.17 27.05
C ALA A 218 3.52 -0.53 25.73
N TYR A 219 2.65 -0.37 24.74
CA TYR A 219 2.79 -0.94 23.40
C TYR A 219 2.63 0.16 22.36
N ALA A 220 3.57 0.21 21.42
CA ALA A 220 3.55 1.08 20.26
C ALA A 220 3.17 0.27 19.02
N PHE A 221 2.64 0.94 18.02
CA PHE A 221 2.32 0.35 16.73
C PHE A 221 3.15 0.99 15.63
N ALA A 222 3.32 0.26 14.55
CA ALA A 222 3.65 0.84 13.25
C ALA A 222 2.67 0.32 12.21
N VAL A 223 2.37 1.14 11.21
CA VAL A 223 1.68 0.70 9.99
C VAL A 223 2.63 0.84 8.81
N THR A 224 2.78 -0.22 8.03
CA THR A 224 3.54 -0.26 6.79
C THR A 224 2.58 -0.54 5.65
N VAL A 225 2.58 0.34 4.65
CA VAL A 225 1.68 0.29 3.49
C VAL A 225 2.49 0.15 2.20
N LEU A 226 1.85 -0.39 1.17
CA LEU A 226 2.35 -0.41 -0.19
C LEU A 226 1.41 0.42 -1.06
N ASP A 227 1.95 1.13 -2.04
CA ASP A 227 1.16 1.76 -3.11
C ASP A 227 0.96 0.80 -4.30
N GLU A 228 0.32 1.29 -5.37
CA GLU A 228 0.10 0.57 -6.61
C GLU A 228 1.39 0.24 -7.36
N ALA A 229 2.45 1.04 -7.20
CA ALA A 229 3.77 0.80 -7.78
C ALA A 229 4.64 -0.15 -6.95
N GLY A 230 4.19 -0.54 -5.76
CA GLY A 230 4.91 -1.41 -4.84
C GLY A 230 5.89 -0.69 -3.92
N ASN A 231 5.94 0.65 -3.94
CA ASN A 231 6.77 1.40 -3.00
C ASN A 231 6.22 1.26 -1.58
N ARG A 232 7.12 1.20 -0.61
CA ARG A 232 6.81 0.93 0.79
C ARG A 232 6.98 2.18 1.64
N GLY A 233 5.93 2.53 2.36
CA GLY A 233 5.95 3.59 3.38
C GLY A 233 5.53 3.09 4.75
N SER A 234 6.04 3.70 5.81
CA SER A 234 5.61 3.38 7.18
C SER A 234 5.28 4.62 8.01
N SER A 235 4.46 4.39 9.05
CA SER A 235 4.22 5.35 10.12
C SER A 235 4.43 4.61 11.47
N PRO A 236 5.44 5.00 12.27
CA PRO A 236 6.41 6.06 12.00
C PRO A 236 7.30 5.80 10.76
N ALA A 237 7.94 6.85 10.25
CA ALA A 237 8.76 6.76 9.04
C ALA A 237 9.99 5.87 9.26
N GLU A 238 10.59 5.94 10.45
CA GLU A 238 11.68 5.08 10.87
C GLU A 238 11.18 3.98 11.81
N LEU A 239 11.68 2.76 11.61
CA LEU A 239 11.35 1.59 12.42
C LEU A 239 12.64 0.98 13.01
N PRO A 240 12.62 0.54 14.28
CA PRO A 240 11.47 0.50 15.18
C PRO A 240 11.10 1.90 15.74
N PRO A 241 9.84 2.10 16.19
CA PRO A 241 9.35 3.42 16.58
C PRO A 241 10.09 3.98 17.81
N THR A 242 10.55 5.23 17.75
CA THR A 242 11.09 5.97 18.90
C THR A 242 10.04 6.88 19.53
N ARG A 243 10.29 7.39 20.74
CA ARG A 243 9.40 8.38 21.38
C ARG A 243 9.29 9.69 20.58
N GLY A 244 10.35 10.06 19.84
CA GLY A 244 10.37 11.29 19.05
C GLY A 244 9.50 11.20 17.78
N ASP A 245 9.47 10.02 17.16
CA ASP A 245 8.84 9.84 15.85
C ASP A 245 7.38 9.35 15.95
N THR A 246 6.93 8.97 17.15
CA THR A 246 5.55 8.53 17.39
C THR A 246 4.63 9.70 17.71
N ALA A 247 3.55 9.84 16.94
CA ALA A 247 2.50 10.80 17.24
C ALA A 247 1.78 10.48 18.57
N PRO A 248 1.24 11.48 19.29
CA PRO A 248 0.44 11.23 20.48
C PRO A 248 -0.75 10.31 20.20
N ARG A 249 -1.12 9.49 21.20
CA ARG A 249 -2.30 8.59 21.14
C ARG A 249 -2.21 7.47 20.10
N THR A 250 -1.02 7.15 19.57
CA THR A 250 -0.82 6.01 18.66
C THR A 250 -0.30 4.75 19.35
N GLY A 251 -0.27 4.73 20.69
CA GLY A 251 0.07 3.57 21.51
C GLY A 251 -1.08 3.14 22.42
N VAL A 252 -0.94 1.98 23.03
CA VAL A 252 -1.87 1.43 24.02
C VAL A 252 -1.12 0.92 25.25
N THR A 253 -1.73 1.04 26.42
CA THR A 253 -1.23 0.36 27.63
C THR A 253 -2.03 -0.91 27.88
N VAL A 254 -1.37 -2.05 27.93
CA VAL A 254 -1.96 -3.28 28.46
C VAL A 254 -1.90 -3.22 29.98
N ARG A 255 -3.06 -3.40 30.62
CA ARG A 255 -3.19 -3.32 32.08
C ARG A 255 -4.16 -4.37 32.61
N TYR A 256 -3.63 -5.41 33.23
CA TYR A 256 -4.38 -6.37 34.01
C TYR A 256 -4.81 -5.74 35.33
N LEU A 257 -3.94 -5.05 36.06
CA LEU A 257 -4.28 -4.48 37.37
C LEU A 257 -4.12 -2.96 37.39
N GLY A 258 -5.19 -2.26 37.75
CA GLY A 258 -5.18 -0.83 38.06
C GLY A 258 -5.75 -0.59 39.45
N LEU A 259 -5.05 0.23 40.24
CA LEU A 259 -5.52 0.76 41.51
C LEU A 259 -5.81 2.25 41.32
N ARG A 260 -7.03 2.68 41.64
CA ARG A 260 -7.41 4.09 41.70
C ARG A 260 -7.81 4.43 43.12
N GLY A 261 -7.33 5.53 43.65
CA GLY A 261 -7.70 6.01 44.97
C GLY A 261 -7.20 7.44 45.16
N PRO A 262 -7.36 7.99 46.36
CA PRO A 262 -6.82 9.29 46.71
C PRO A 262 -5.30 9.30 46.50
N LEU A 263 -4.81 10.27 45.74
CA LEU A 263 -3.37 10.52 45.55
C LEU A 263 -2.85 11.59 46.50
N VAL A 264 -3.75 12.22 47.25
CA VAL A 264 -3.46 13.24 48.25
C VAL A 264 -3.72 12.69 49.64
N PRO A 265 -3.04 13.21 50.67
CA PRO A 265 -3.35 12.89 52.05
C PRO A 265 -4.83 13.17 52.35
N LEU A 266 -5.45 12.27 53.11
CA LEU A 266 -6.82 12.44 53.58
C LEU A 266 -6.85 13.08 54.97
N ALA A 267 -7.96 13.74 55.29
CA ALA A 267 -8.16 14.28 56.63
C ALA A 267 -8.29 13.15 57.67
N PRO A 268 -7.98 13.40 58.96
CA PRO A 268 -8.23 12.42 60.02
C PRO A 268 -9.68 11.90 59.97
N ARG A 269 -9.86 10.58 60.11
CA ARG A 269 -11.15 9.85 60.05
C ARG A 269 -11.83 9.75 58.68
N GLU A 270 -11.23 10.29 57.62
CA GLU A 270 -11.74 10.11 56.26
C GLU A 270 -11.41 8.70 55.72
N ILE A 271 -12.33 8.11 54.95
CA ILE A 271 -12.20 6.76 54.40
C ILE A 271 -11.53 6.81 53.02
N ALA A 272 -10.33 6.24 52.92
CA ALA A 272 -9.67 6.02 51.64
C ALA A 272 -10.38 4.91 50.86
N ARG A 273 -11.07 5.28 49.77
CA ARG A 273 -11.72 4.30 48.88
C ARG A 273 -10.82 4.01 47.70
N PHE A 274 -10.45 2.75 47.54
CA PHE A 274 -9.69 2.29 46.41
C PHE A 274 -10.58 1.50 45.46
N ARG A 275 -10.39 1.69 44.16
CA ARG A 275 -11.00 0.87 43.12
C ARG A 275 -9.93 0.06 42.41
N LEU A 276 -10.15 -1.24 42.39
CA LEU A 276 -9.38 -2.19 41.60
C LEU A 276 -10.11 -2.48 40.30
N GLY A 277 -9.35 -2.51 39.22
CA GLY A 277 -9.91 -2.76 37.89
C GLY A 277 -8.85 -3.20 36.89
N PRO A 278 -9.23 -3.46 35.63
CA PRO A 278 -10.58 -3.24 35.09
C PRO A 278 -11.57 -4.40 35.34
N LYS A 279 -11.12 -5.59 35.76
CA LYS A 279 -11.99 -6.72 36.15
C LYS A 279 -11.93 -7.00 37.67
N PRO A 280 -13.06 -7.33 38.33
CA PRO A 280 -13.07 -7.86 39.69
C PRO A 280 -12.17 -9.08 39.77
N ARG A 281 -11.42 -9.20 40.86
CA ARG A 281 -10.56 -10.35 41.11
C ARG A 281 -10.43 -10.56 42.60
N ARG A 282 -10.16 -11.80 43.00
CA ARG A 282 -9.68 -12.07 44.35
C ARG A 282 -8.32 -11.44 44.50
N LEU A 283 -8.13 -10.70 45.58
CA LEU A 283 -6.86 -10.06 45.87
C LEU A 283 -6.56 -10.13 47.36
N ARG A 284 -5.27 -10.09 47.67
CA ARG A 284 -4.76 -9.89 49.02
C ARG A 284 -4.10 -8.52 49.04
N PHE A 285 -4.42 -7.71 50.04
CA PHE A 285 -3.80 -6.41 50.20
C PHE A 285 -3.08 -6.31 51.55
N ARG A 286 -2.06 -5.46 51.57
CA ARG A 286 -1.32 -5.05 52.76
C ARG A 286 -1.12 -3.55 52.67
N LEU A 287 -1.54 -2.82 53.70
CA LEU A 287 -1.32 -1.39 53.82
C LEU A 287 -0.15 -1.15 54.77
N ASN A 288 0.86 -0.41 54.32
CA ASN A 288 2.03 -0.03 55.11
C ASN A 288 2.16 1.49 55.12
N ARG A 289 2.77 2.05 56.18
CA ARG A 289 3.29 3.42 56.13
C ARG A 289 4.51 3.44 55.20
N LEU A 290 4.65 4.48 54.37
CA LEU A 290 5.82 4.66 53.52
C LEU A 290 7.10 4.63 54.38
N GLY A 291 8.10 3.84 53.97
CA GLY A 291 9.33 3.63 54.74
C GLY A 291 9.26 2.60 55.87
N SER A 292 8.09 1.99 56.13
CA SER A 292 7.92 0.94 57.14
C SER A 292 7.55 -0.40 56.51
N SER A 293 8.20 -1.47 56.96
CA SER A 293 7.85 -2.85 56.60
C SER A 293 6.68 -3.39 57.44
N ARG A 294 6.33 -2.74 58.57
CA ARG A 294 5.26 -3.16 59.47
C ARG A 294 3.88 -2.80 58.87
N PRO A 295 2.96 -3.78 58.73
CA PRO A 295 1.63 -3.54 58.20
C PRO A 295 0.76 -2.76 59.17
N LEU A 296 0.05 -1.76 58.65
CA LEU A 296 -1.06 -1.08 59.31
C LEU A 296 -2.35 -1.90 59.19
N ALA A 297 -2.57 -2.55 58.04
CA ALA A 297 -3.72 -3.41 57.80
C ALA A 297 -3.41 -4.50 56.77
N ARG A 298 -4.15 -5.61 56.82
CA ARG A 298 -4.11 -6.70 55.83
C ARG A 298 -5.54 -7.18 55.59
N GLY A 299 -5.83 -7.64 54.38
CA GLY A 299 -7.14 -8.19 54.09
C GLY A 299 -7.21 -8.93 52.77
N ARG A 300 -8.39 -9.50 52.52
CA ARG A 300 -8.76 -10.12 51.25
C ARG A 300 -10.00 -9.41 50.73
N GLY A 301 -10.07 -9.24 49.41
CA GLY A 301 -11.22 -8.63 48.75
C GLY A 301 -11.61 -9.46 47.54
N ASP A 302 -12.91 -9.65 47.38
CA ASP A 302 -13.53 -10.27 46.21
C ASP A 302 -14.41 -9.20 45.55
N GLY A 303 -13.81 -8.31 44.75
CA GLY A 303 -14.55 -7.21 44.15
C GLY A 303 -13.69 -6.04 43.64
N PRO A 304 -14.32 -5.02 43.02
CA PRO A 304 -13.62 -3.87 42.45
C PRO A 304 -13.34 -2.75 43.46
N ARG A 305 -13.65 -2.93 44.75
CA ARG A 305 -13.50 -1.89 45.80
C ARG A 305 -12.74 -2.44 47.00
N LEU A 306 -11.87 -1.61 47.56
CA LEU A 306 -11.19 -1.78 48.84
C LEU A 306 -11.37 -0.51 49.67
#